data_AF-A0A9X9A8S4-F1
#
_entry.id   AF-A0A9X9A8S4-F1
#
_cell.length_a   1.000
_cell.length_b   1.000
_cell.length_c   1.000
_cell.angle_alpha   90.00
_cell.angle_beta   90.00
_cell.angle_gamma   90.00
#
_symmetry.space_group_name_H-M   'P 1'
#
loop_
_entity.id
_entity.type
_entity.pdbx_description
1 polymer ?
#
loop_
_entity_poly.entity_id
_entity_poly.type
_entity_poly.pdbx_seq_one_letter_code
_entity_poly.pdbx_strand_id
1 'polypeptide(L)'
;TMITVRFVPLFMRRLKKITLVQKTKGVQVDSGSIIERVKNGMQLLQVLLICSLEDALQTADSMQARGFGVTKRTTYIRYRMERRDWYTLNYLIILFIAAIVCSNYGGGKLIIYPKVESIFFQQYDGMMFVVFTMFISLPIIMEGREWIWWRMQK
;
A
#
# COMPACT_ATOMS: atom_id res chain seq x y z
N THR A 1 14.92 0.56 1.22
CA THR A 1 13.47 0.42 0.95
C THR A 1 13.05 1.01 -0.39
N MET A 2 13.55 2.18 -0.83
CA MET A 2 13.25 2.66 -2.21
C MET A 2 13.80 1.74 -3.32
N ILE A 3 15.00 1.20 -3.12
CA ILE A 3 15.65 0.30 -4.09
C ILE A 3 14.80 -0.98 -4.32
N THR A 4 14.24 -1.57 -3.26
CA THR A 4 13.43 -2.81 -3.35
C THR A 4 12.12 -2.61 -4.11
N VAL A 5 11.42 -1.49 -3.92
CA VAL A 5 10.16 -1.20 -4.64
C VAL A 5 10.40 -1.05 -6.14
N ARG A 6 11.52 -0.43 -6.54
CA ARG A 6 11.91 -0.30 -7.96
C ARG A 6 12.30 -1.64 -8.58
N PHE A 7 12.83 -2.57 -7.80
CA PHE A 7 13.29 -3.86 -8.32
C PHE A 7 12.16 -4.75 -8.83
N VAL A 8 10.98 -4.74 -8.20
CA VAL A 8 9.85 -5.59 -8.62
C VAL A 8 9.45 -5.38 -10.11
N PRO A 9 9.12 -4.16 -10.57
CA PRO A 9 8.76 -3.96 -11.98
C PRO A 9 9.95 -4.18 -12.93
N LEU A 10 11.19 -3.93 -12.47
CA LEU A 10 12.39 -4.14 -13.27
C LEU A 10 12.65 -5.64 -13.49
N PHE A 11 12.50 -6.45 -12.45
CA PHE A 11 12.64 -7.90 -12.48
C PHE A 11 11.60 -8.52 -13.41
N MET A 12 10.34 -8.08 -13.33
CA MET A 12 9.26 -8.53 -14.22
C MET A 12 9.54 -8.20 -15.70
N ARG A 13 10.05 -6.99 -15.99
CA ARG A 13 10.43 -6.61 -17.36
C ARG A 13 11.60 -7.46 -17.88
N ARG A 14 12.59 -7.74 -17.03
CA ARG A 14 13.76 -8.54 -17.38
C ARG A 14 13.39 -10.01 -17.60
N LEU A 15 12.54 -10.57 -16.72
CA LEU A 15 12.00 -11.91 -16.87
C LEU A 15 11.29 -12.06 -18.22
N LYS A 16 10.40 -11.13 -18.59
CA LYS A 16 9.72 -11.16 -19.91
C LYS A 16 10.69 -11.17 -21.09
N LYS A 17 11.76 -10.37 -21.04
CA LYS A 17 12.79 -10.34 -22.09
C LYS A 17 13.55 -11.67 -22.17
N ILE A 18 13.99 -12.20 -21.02
CA ILE A 18 14.72 -13.47 -20.95
C ILE A 18 13.83 -14.62 -21.43
N THR A 19 12.56 -14.65 -21.03
CA THR A 19 11.60 -15.64 -21.52
C THR A 19 11.45 -15.57 -23.04
N LEU A 20 11.40 -14.38 -23.65
CA LEU A 20 11.32 -14.24 -25.10
C LEU A 20 12.58 -14.79 -25.81
N VAL A 21 13.77 -14.46 -25.30
CA VAL A 21 15.06 -14.95 -25.85
C VAL A 21 15.21 -16.46 -25.68
N GLN A 22 14.72 -17.01 -24.57
CA GLN A 22 14.82 -18.45 -24.29
C GLN A 22 13.76 -19.24 -25.08
N LYS A 23 12.59 -18.64 -25.34
CA LYS A 23 11.60 -19.17 -26.29
C LYS A 23 12.19 -19.29 -27.70
N THR A 24 12.99 -18.31 -28.17
CA THR A 24 13.66 -18.44 -29.48
C THR A 24 14.74 -19.53 -29.50
N LYS A 25 15.30 -19.91 -28.35
CA LYS A 25 16.23 -21.04 -28.19
C LYS A 25 15.52 -22.40 -28.05
N GLY A 26 14.20 -22.44 -28.16
CA GLY A 26 13.40 -23.67 -28.03
C GLY A 26 13.04 -24.04 -26.59
N VAL A 27 13.40 -23.22 -25.59
CA VAL A 27 13.05 -23.47 -24.18
C VAL A 27 11.59 -23.05 -23.96
N GLN A 28 10.70 -24.04 -23.97
CA GLN A 28 9.27 -23.83 -23.73
C GLN A 28 8.92 -24.24 -22.30
N VAL A 29 8.25 -23.34 -21.57
CA VAL A 29 7.74 -23.59 -20.21
C VAL A 29 6.24 -23.95 -20.22
N ASP A 30 5.58 -23.71 -21.35
CA ASP A 30 4.13 -23.90 -21.53
C ASP A 30 3.78 -25.28 -22.10
N SER A 31 4.74 -26.06 -22.62
CA SER A 31 4.50 -27.34 -23.29
C SER A 31 5.53 -28.38 -22.85
N GLY A 32 5.09 -29.63 -22.64
CA GLY A 32 5.95 -30.77 -22.25
C GLY A 32 5.58 -31.43 -20.91
N SER A 33 6.40 -32.40 -20.51
CA SER A 33 6.30 -33.10 -19.22
C SER A 33 6.56 -32.15 -18.05
N ILE A 34 5.97 -32.43 -16.88
CA ILE A 34 6.18 -31.66 -15.64
C ILE A 34 7.68 -31.52 -15.32
N ILE A 35 8.45 -32.59 -15.52
CA ILE A 35 9.90 -32.61 -15.27
C ILE A 35 10.65 -31.65 -16.21
N GLU A 36 10.26 -31.62 -17.48
CA GLU A 36 10.86 -30.76 -18.49
C GLU A 36 10.53 -29.29 -18.24
N ARG A 37 9.29 -29.00 -17.84
CA ARG A 37 8.86 -27.65 -17.46
C ARG A 37 9.63 -27.11 -16.26
N VAL A 38 9.88 -27.96 -15.24
CA VAL A 38 10.69 -27.59 -14.08
C VAL A 38 12.13 -27.31 -14.48
N LYS A 39 12.74 -28.18 -15.29
CA LYS A 39 14.12 -27.98 -15.78
C LYS A 39 14.27 -26.68 -16.57
N ASN A 40 13.34 -26.42 -17.49
CA ASN A 40 13.30 -25.20 -18.30
C ASN A 40 13.06 -23.96 -17.43
N GLY A 41 12.18 -24.06 -16.43
CA GLY A 41 11.95 -23.01 -15.44
C GLY A 41 13.20 -22.70 -14.59
N MET A 42 13.91 -23.73 -14.13
CA MET A 42 15.18 -23.55 -13.40
C MET A 42 16.25 -22.86 -14.25
N GLN A 43 16.36 -23.20 -15.53
CA GLN A 43 17.30 -22.55 -16.44
C GLN A 43 16.98 -21.06 -16.63
N LEU A 44 15.69 -20.69 -16.74
CA LEU A 44 15.26 -19.30 -16.79
C LEU A 44 15.63 -18.55 -15.50
N LEU A 45 15.37 -19.15 -14.35
CA LEU A 45 15.71 -18.56 -13.05
C LEU A 45 17.21 -18.38 -12.90
N GLN A 46 18.02 -19.36 -13.30
CA GLN A 46 19.48 -19.28 -13.23
C GLN A 46 20.00 -18.08 -14.04
N VAL A 47 19.56 -17.94 -15.30
CA VAL A 47 19.97 -16.81 -16.16
C VAL A 47 19.51 -15.47 -15.56
N LEU A 48 18.28 -15.40 -15.08
CA LEU A 48 17.74 -14.19 -14.46
C LEU A 48 18.51 -13.80 -13.20
N LEU A 49 18.89 -14.76 -12.36
CA LEU A 49 19.66 -14.52 -11.14
C LEU A 49 21.05 -13.98 -11.46
N ILE A 50 21.75 -14.59 -12.42
CA ILE A 50 23.09 -14.13 -12.84
C ILE A 50 23.03 -12.69 -13.34
N CYS A 51 22.10 -12.37 -14.26
CA CYS A 51 21.95 -11.02 -14.77
C CYS A 51 21.50 -10.02 -13.68
N SER A 52 20.75 -10.47 -12.67
CA SER A 52 20.32 -9.59 -11.57
C SER A 52 21.43 -9.33 -10.57
N LEU A 53 22.31 -10.31 -10.34
CA LEU A 53 23.49 -10.15 -9.50
C LEU A 53 24.49 -9.18 -10.13
N GLU A 54 24.71 -9.29 -11.44
CA GLU A 54 25.56 -8.38 -12.20
C GLU A 54 25.05 -6.93 -12.13
N ASP A 55 23.76 -6.71 -12.37
CA ASP A 55 23.11 -5.40 -12.19
C ASP A 55 23.28 -4.85 -10.76
N ALA A 56 23.14 -5.72 -9.76
CA ALA A 56 23.26 -5.34 -8.35
C ALA A 56 24.69 -4.92 -8.00
N LEU A 57 25.70 -5.65 -8.49
CA LEU A 57 27.11 -5.30 -8.34
C LEU A 57 27.41 -3.95 -9.02
N GLN A 58 27.00 -3.78 -10.28
CA GLN A 58 27.21 -2.52 -10.99
C GLN A 58 26.53 -1.34 -10.27
N THR A 59 25.34 -1.57 -9.71
CA THR A 59 24.64 -0.56 -8.91
C THR A 59 25.38 -0.25 -7.60
N ALA A 60 25.92 -1.26 -6.93
CA ALA A 60 26.71 -1.10 -5.71
C ALA A 60 27.99 -0.30 -5.97
N ASP A 61 28.73 -0.61 -7.03
CA ASP A 61 29.93 0.13 -7.43
C ASP A 61 29.59 1.58 -7.79
N SER A 62 28.49 1.79 -8.54
CA SER A 62 27.99 3.13 -8.84
C SER A 62 27.59 3.92 -7.59
N MET A 63 27.00 3.25 -6.60
CA MET A 63 26.66 3.85 -5.32
C MET A 63 27.91 4.21 -4.52
N GLN A 64 28.92 3.34 -4.49
CA GLN A 64 30.19 3.60 -3.83
C GLN A 64 30.93 4.77 -4.46
N ALA A 65 30.99 4.85 -5.80
CA ALA A 65 31.59 5.96 -6.53
C ALA A 65 30.92 7.32 -6.22
N ARG A 66 29.62 7.32 -5.87
CA ARG A 66 28.87 8.51 -5.43
C ARG A 66 29.07 8.85 -3.95
N GLY A 67 29.94 8.14 -3.23
CA GLY A 67 30.21 8.37 -1.81
C GLY A 67 29.11 7.83 -0.88
N PHE A 68 28.35 6.82 -1.31
CA PHE A 68 27.32 6.22 -0.46
C PHE A 68 27.96 5.57 0.78
N GLY A 69 27.58 6.04 1.97
CA GLY A 69 28.10 5.55 3.26
C GLY A 69 29.18 6.42 3.91
N VAL A 70 29.67 7.47 3.23
CA VAL A 70 30.74 8.35 3.76
C VAL A 70 30.19 9.42 4.73
N THR A 71 28.92 9.81 4.62
CA THR A 71 28.30 10.86 5.44
C THR A 71 26.90 10.45 5.91
N LYS A 72 26.39 11.10 6.96
CA LYS A 72 25.01 10.93 7.45
C LYS A 72 24.02 11.18 6.30
N ARG A 73 23.10 10.24 6.10
CA ARG A 73 22.12 10.30 5.01
C ARG A 73 21.14 11.47 5.22
N THR A 74 20.84 12.17 4.13
CA THR A 74 19.76 13.17 4.05
C THR A 74 18.62 12.63 3.18
N THR A 75 17.38 13.06 3.46
CA THR A 75 16.21 12.67 2.68
C THR A 75 15.96 13.72 1.59
N TYR A 76 16.05 13.34 0.32
CA TYR A 76 15.77 14.23 -0.80
C TYR A 76 14.26 14.49 -0.99
N ILE A 77 13.44 13.45 -0.81
CA ILE A 77 11.99 13.56 -0.97
C ILE A 77 11.42 14.32 0.22
N ARG A 78 10.99 15.56 -0.02
CA ARG A 78 10.35 16.40 0.98
C ARG A 78 8.84 16.14 0.96
N TYR A 79 8.35 15.35 1.92
CA TYR A 79 6.92 15.23 2.17
C TYR A 79 6.44 16.51 2.88
N ARG A 80 5.71 17.38 2.15
CA ARG A 80 5.11 18.59 2.70
C ARG A 80 3.62 18.32 2.92
N MET A 81 3.15 18.54 4.15
CA MET A 81 1.72 18.48 4.47
C MET A 81 0.98 19.50 3.61
N GLU A 82 0.04 19.03 2.81
CA GLU A 82 -0.78 19.89 1.96
C GLU A 82 -1.96 20.47 2.79
N ARG A 83 -2.60 21.53 2.30
CA ARG A 83 -3.83 22.07 2.93
C ARG A 83 -4.90 20.99 3.11
N ARG A 84 -4.99 20.07 2.14
CA ARG A 84 -5.88 18.91 2.19
C ARG A 84 -5.63 18.05 3.43
N ASP A 85 -4.37 17.74 3.72
CA ASP A 85 -3.99 16.90 4.85
C ASP A 85 -4.34 17.59 6.18
N TRP A 86 -4.17 18.92 6.24
CA TRP A 86 -4.60 19.73 7.38
C TRP A 86 -6.11 19.71 7.60
N TYR A 87 -6.93 19.87 6.55
CA TYR A 87 -8.39 19.79 6.69
C TYR A 87 -8.83 18.41 7.19
N THR A 88 -8.22 17.34 6.67
CA THR A 88 -8.59 15.97 7.02
C THR A 88 -8.15 15.62 8.45
N LEU A 89 -7.00 16.13 8.87
CA LEU A 89 -6.50 15.99 10.25
C LEU A 89 -7.40 16.75 11.22
N ASN A 90 -7.80 17.99 10.91
CA ASN A 90 -8.70 18.77 11.77
C ASN A 90 -10.07 18.09 11.90
N TYR A 91 -10.65 17.61 10.79
CA TYR A 91 -11.90 16.85 10.81
C TYR A 91 -11.81 15.60 11.71
N LEU A 92 -10.72 14.85 11.64
CA LEU A 92 -10.48 13.70 12.52
C LEU A 92 -10.39 14.09 14.00
N ILE A 93 -9.70 15.19 14.33
CA ILE A 93 -9.59 15.69 15.71
C ILE A 93 -10.98 16.08 16.24
N ILE A 94 -11.78 16.80 15.46
CA ILE A 94 -13.13 17.21 15.86
C ILE A 94 -14.00 15.99 16.14
N LEU A 95 -14.00 14.98 15.26
CA LEU A 95 -14.74 13.74 15.47
C LEU A 95 -14.25 12.98 16.71
N PHE A 96 -12.94 12.95 16.96
CA PHE A 96 -12.36 12.29 18.13
C PHE A 96 -12.81 12.95 19.43
N ILE A 97 -12.78 14.29 19.49
CA ILE A 97 -13.28 15.05 20.64
C ILE A 97 -14.78 14.81 20.83
N ALA A 98 -15.56 14.85 19.76
CA ALA A 98 -17.01 14.59 19.81
C ALA A 98 -17.32 13.18 20.35
N ALA A 99 -16.54 12.17 19.94
CA ALA A 99 -16.69 10.80 20.43
C ALA A 99 -16.35 10.68 21.93
N ILE A 100 -15.28 11.34 22.40
CA ILE A 100 -14.91 11.37 23.83
C ILE A 100 -16.01 12.02 24.65
N VAL A 101 -16.51 13.17 24.21
CA VAL A 101 -17.59 13.89 24.91
C VAL A 101 -18.84 13.03 24.99
N CYS A 102 -19.25 12.41 23.87
CA CYS A 102 -20.41 11.50 23.82
C CYS A 102 -20.25 10.28 24.75
N SER A 103 -19.03 9.74 24.85
CA SER A 103 -18.71 8.62 25.74
C SER A 103 -18.78 9.01 27.22
N ASN A 104 -18.35 10.22 27.59
CA ASN A 104 -18.45 10.72 28.97
C ASN A 104 -19.92 10.94 29.41
N TYR A 105 -20.81 11.30 28.49
CA TYR A 105 -22.26 11.40 28.76
C TYR A 105 -22.99 10.05 28.80
N GLY A 106 -22.26 8.93 28.72
CA GLY A 106 -22.84 7.58 28.85
C GLY A 106 -23.28 6.93 27.54
N GLY A 107 -23.08 7.60 26.39
CA GLY A 107 -23.25 6.95 25.08
C GLY A 107 -22.26 5.81 24.93
N GLY A 108 -22.76 4.60 24.70
CA GLY A 108 -21.94 3.39 24.55
C GLY A 108 -21.75 2.54 25.82
N LYS A 109 -22.40 2.86 26.95
CA LYS A 109 -22.52 1.90 28.07
C LYS A 109 -23.59 0.86 27.73
N LEU A 110 -23.23 -0.10 26.90
CA LEU A 110 -24.02 -1.32 26.70
C LEU A 110 -23.92 -2.18 27.96
N ILE A 111 -24.90 -2.06 28.86
CA ILE A 111 -25.03 -2.97 29.99
C ILE A 111 -25.54 -4.30 29.43
N ILE A 112 -24.67 -5.31 29.33
CA ILE A 112 -24.92 -6.62 28.68
C ILE A 112 -25.93 -7.51 29.46
N TYR A 113 -26.56 -7.01 30.53
CA TYR A 113 -27.54 -7.76 31.33
C TYR A 113 -28.98 -7.58 30.79
N PRO A 114 -29.79 -8.65 30.69
CA PRO A 114 -31.11 -8.58 30.07
C PRO A 114 -32.12 -8.06 31.08
N LYS A 115 -32.47 -6.78 30.96
CA LYS A 115 -33.82 -6.35 31.27
C LYS A 115 -34.40 -5.82 29.96
N VAL A 116 -35.61 -6.26 29.66
CA VAL A 116 -36.42 -5.76 28.54
C VAL A 116 -36.78 -4.29 28.80
N GLU A 117 -35.77 -3.41 28.71
CA GLU A 117 -36.01 -1.99 28.53
C GLU A 117 -36.33 -1.77 27.06
N SER A 118 -37.50 -1.18 26.85
CA SER A 118 -38.03 -0.73 25.58
C SER A 118 -36.99 0.08 24.81
N ILE A 119 -37.04 -0.05 23.49
CA ILE A 119 -36.16 0.54 22.48
C ILE A 119 -36.31 2.08 22.45
N PHE A 120 -36.14 2.75 23.58
CA PHE A 120 -36.04 4.20 23.64
C PHE A 120 -34.63 4.54 23.21
N PHE A 121 -34.50 4.87 21.93
CA PHE A 121 -33.32 5.49 21.36
C PHE A 121 -33.01 6.75 22.19
N GLN A 122 -32.17 6.62 23.20
CA GLN A 122 -31.78 7.76 24.01
C GLN A 122 -30.93 8.67 23.12
N GLN A 123 -31.15 9.98 23.21
CA GLN A 123 -30.58 10.96 22.27
C GLN A 123 -29.06 10.84 22.12
N TYR A 124 -28.36 10.39 23.18
CA TYR A 124 -26.91 10.18 23.20
C TYR A 124 -26.43 9.00 22.35
N ASP A 125 -27.18 7.90 22.26
CA ASP A 125 -26.82 6.76 21.41
C ASP A 125 -26.94 7.13 19.92
N GLY A 126 -27.99 7.88 19.56
CA GLY A 126 -28.16 8.45 18.23
C GLY A 126 -27.02 9.38 17.82
N MET A 127 -26.56 10.24 18.73
CA MET A 127 -25.40 11.11 18.50
C MET A 127 -24.13 10.30 18.25
N MET A 128 -23.91 9.21 19.00
CA MET A 128 -22.76 8.34 18.79
C MET A 128 -22.79 7.64 17.42
N PHE A 129 -23.95 7.17 16.98
CA PHE A 129 -24.13 6.59 15.63
C PHE A 129 -23.86 7.62 14.53
N VAL A 130 -24.29 8.87 14.70
CA VAL A 130 -24.00 9.95 13.72
C VAL A 130 -22.51 10.25 13.64
N VAL A 131 -21.81 10.34 14.77
CA VAL A 131 -20.35 10.55 14.80
C VAL A 131 -19.62 9.37 14.14
N PHE A 132 -20.06 8.13 14.40
CA PHE A 132 -19.46 6.92 13.82
C PHE A 132 -19.68 6.82 12.31
N THR A 133 -20.88 7.13 11.82
CA THR A 133 -21.17 7.16 10.38
C THR A 133 -20.40 8.26 9.66
N MET A 134 -20.21 9.42 10.28
CA MET A 134 -19.34 10.50 9.79
C MET A 134 -17.85 10.12 9.75
N PHE A 135 -17.40 9.24 10.65
CA PHE A 135 -16.03 8.73 10.63
C PHE A 135 -15.82 7.75 9.47
N ILE A 136 -16.76 6.82 9.26
CA ILE A 136 -16.68 5.82 8.19
C ILE A 136 -16.79 6.46 6.80
N SER A 137 -17.51 7.57 6.65
CA SER A 137 -17.66 8.24 5.36
C SER A 137 -16.37 8.93 4.85
N LEU A 138 -15.41 9.22 5.73
CA LEU A 138 -14.17 9.92 5.39
C LEU A 138 -13.33 9.20 4.31
N PRO A 139 -12.96 7.90 4.45
CA PRO A 139 -12.23 7.18 3.40
C PRO A 139 -13.00 7.13 2.08
N ILE A 140 -14.33 6.97 2.13
CA ILE A 140 -15.19 6.92 0.94
C ILE A 140 -15.15 8.26 0.18
N ILE A 141 -15.20 9.39 0.89
CA ILE A 141 -15.12 10.73 0.29
C ILE A 141 -13.73 10.97 -0.32
N MET A 142 -12.66 10.52 0.36
CA MET A 142 -11.30 10.64 -0.17
C MET A 142 -11.12 9.83 -1.47
N GLU A 143 -11.51 8.56 -1.45
CA GLU A 143 -11.37 7.65 -2.59
C GLU A 143 -12.26 8.07 -3.76
N GLY A 144 -13.51 8.48 -3.49
CA GLY A 144 -14.42 8.99 -4.51
C GLY A 144 -13.89 10.25 -5.20
N ARG A 145 -13.32 11.19 -4.44
CA ARG A 145 -12.73 12.41 -5.03
C ARG A 145 -11.52 12.10 -5.88
N GLU A 146 -10.63 11.20 -5.43
CA GLU A 146 -9.47 10.79 -6.22
C GLU A 146 -9.94 10.14 -7.52
N TRP A 147 -10.88 9.20 -7.46
CA TRP A 147 -11.43 8.53 -8.64
C TRP A 147 -11.99 9.51 -9.68
N ILE A 148 -12.72 10.55 -9.25
CA ILE A 148 -13.23 11.60 -10.15
C ILE A 148 -12.07 12.36 -10.81
N TRP A 149 -11.04 12.71 -10.04
CA TRP A 149 -9.86 13.41 -10.55
C TRP A 149 -9.11 12.58 -11.60
N TRP A 150 -8.87 11.30 -11.36
CA TRP A 150 -8.24 10.39 -12.33
C TRP A 150 -9.08 10.23 -13.60
N ARG A 151 -10.40 10.29 -13.48
CA ARG A 151 -11.31 10.22 -14.64
C ARG A 151 -11.32 11.51 -15.46
N MET A 152 -11.12 12.67 -14.84
CA MET A 152 -11.05 13.96 -15.54
C MET A 152 -9.71 14.20 -16.27
N GLN A 153 -8.64 13.49 -15.89
CA GLN A 153 -7.33 13.58 -16.54
C GLN A 153 -7.14 12.62 -17.72
N LYS A 154 -8.14 11.80 -18.01
CA LYS A 154 -8.13 10.80 -19.09
C LYS A 154 -8.98 11.28 -20.25
#